data_AF-A0A7V9BPW7-F1
#
_entry.id   AF-A0A7V9BPW7-F1
#
_cell.length_a   1.000
_cell.length_b   1.000
_cell.length_c   1.000
_cell.angle_alpha   90.00
_cell.angle_beta   90.00
_cell.angle_gamma   90.00
#
_symmetry.space_group_name_H-M   'P 1'
#
loop_
_entity.id
_entity.type
_entity.pdbx_description
1 polymer ?
#
loop_
_entity_poly.entity_id
_entity_poly.type
_entity_poly.pdbx_seq_one_letter_code
_entity_poly.pdbx_strand_id
1 'polypeptide(L)'
;PKYNFDAFVIGSSNRFAHAAALAVAEAPGQAYNPLFVYGGAGLGKTHLLQAIGRYVRECHPGIVTRYVSTEQFMNEFILALQRRTIPDFHRRYRAADLLLMDDIQFLEGKERTQEEFFHTFNALHPKNQIVISSDRPPKRIATLEERLRTRFEWGLITDIQPPDLETRLAILQRKAETDHLPMPSEVMSFIATRIQTNIRELEGALIRVAAYASLTRSEVTVDLAHGVLQSLLPNSNEARVTPELIISVAAEYFDVTADELRSPSRTRPLVNARQIAMYLCRELTDLSLPKIGDRFGGRDHSTVVHATNKVRAQMREKETWYEQVRELTARTKQRASRG
;
A
#
# COMPACT_ATOMS: atom_id res chain seq x y z
N PRO A 1 -16.92 -18.46 -8.26
CA PRO A 1 -17.54 -18.22 -6.93
C PRO A 1 -16.85 -17.19 -6.00
N LYS A 2 -15.59 -16.77 -6.23
CA LYS A 2 -14.73 -16.14 -5.20
C LYS A 2 -14.95 -14.64 -4.86
N TYR A 3 -15.55 -13.83 -5.74
CA TYR A 3 -15.71 -12.38 -5.49
C TYR A 3 -17.17 -11.95 -5.65
N ASN A 4 -17.89 -11.86 -4.54
CA ASN A 4 -19.25 -11.31 -4.41
C ASN A 4 -19.36 -10.48 -3.11
N PHE A 5 -20.43 -9.71 -2.98
CA PHE A 5 -20.68 -8.90 -1.78
C PHE A 5 -20.79 -9.77 -0.54
N ASP A 6 -21.48 -10.91 -0.63
CA ASP A 6 -21.61 -11.83 0.50
C ASP A 6 -20.25 -12.23 1.05
N ALA A 7 -19.27 -12.60 0.21
CA ALA A 7 -17.91 -12.99 0.59
C ALA A 7 -17.01 -11.82 1.05
N PHE A 8 -17.45 -10.57 0.95
CA PHE A 8 -16.69 -9.42 1.43
C PHE A 8 -16.96 -9.20 2.93
N VAL A 9 -15.94 -9.30 3.77
CA VAL A 9 -16.08 -9.05 5.21
C VAL A 9 -16.09 -7.54 5.48
N ILE A 10 -17.19 -7.06 6.05
CA ILE A 10 -17.41 -5.64 6.33
C ILE A 10 -16.87 -5.29 7.71
N GLY A 11 -16.05 -4.24 7.77
CA GLY A 11 -15.48 -3.66 8.98
C GLY A 11 -15.56 -2.15 8.96
N SER A 12 -15.16 -1.51 10.06
CA SER A 12 -15.12 -0.05 10.19
C SER A 12 -14.34 0.62 9.03
N SER A 13 -13.25 0.00 8.60
CA SER A 13 -12.30 0.51 7.61
C SER A 13 -12.75 0.43 6.14
N ASN A 14 -13.83 -0.31 5.84
CA ASN A 14 -14.28 -0.58 4.47
C ASN A 14 -15.80 -0.46 4.28
N ARG A 15 -16.56 -0.17 5.35
CA ARG A 15 -18.02 -0.09 5.35
C ARG A 15 -18.57 0.91 4.33
N PHE A 16 -17.97 2.10 4.26
CA PHE A 16 -18.43 3.15 3.34
C PHE A 16 -18.19 2.75 1.88
N ALA A 17 -17.00 2.23 1.56
CA ALA A 17 -16.68 1.73 0.23
C ALA A 17 -17.60 0.58 -0.19
N HIS A 18 -17.90 -0.35 0.72
CA HIS A 18 -18.85 -1.44 0.49
C HIS A 18 -20.26 -0.91 0.20
N ALA A 19 -20.77 0.02 1.03
CA ALA A 19 -22.10 0.60 0.83
C ALA A 19 -22.21 1.36 -0.50
N ALA A 20 -21.18 2.14 -0.86
CA ALA A 20 -21.11 2.83 -2.14
C ALA A 20 -21.09 1.85 -3.33
N ALA A 21 -20.30 0.77 -3.23
CA ALA A 21 -20.25 -0.28 -4.24
C ALA A 21 -21.60 -0.97 -4.42
N LEU A 22 -22.30 -1.29 -3.31
CA LEU A 22 -23.61 -1.91 -3.36
C LEU A 22 -24.66 -0.97 -4.00
N ALA A 23 -24.69 0.29 -3.61
CA ALA A 23 -25.61 1.29 -4.20
C ALA A 23 -25.41 1.45 -5.72
N VAL A 24 -24.16 1.44 -6.17
CA VAL A 24 -23.82 1.48 -7.60
C VAL A 24 -24.23 0.18 -8.32
N ALA A 25 -24.15 -0.96 -7.64
CA ALA A 25 -24.56 -2.24 -8.22
C ALA A 25 -26.09 -2.39 -8.31
N GLU A 26 -26.84 -1.84 -7.35
CA GLU A 26 -28.32 -1.85 -7.31
C GLU A 26 -28.95 -0.90 -8.34
N ALA A 27 -28.33 0.25 -8.58
CA ALA A 27 -28.82 1.24 -9.55
C ALA A 27 -27.69 1.80 -10.43
N PRO A 28 -27.12 0.99 -11.35
CA PRO A 28 -26.02 1.42 -12.21
C PRO A 28 -26.38 2.66 -13.04
N GLY A 29 -25.51 3.66 -13.03
CA GLY A 29 -25.64 4.89 -13.83
C GLY A 29 -26.63 5.92 -13.27
N GLN A 30 -27.38 5.59 -12.21
CA GLN A 30 -28.32 6.52 -11.58
C GLN A 30 -27.72 7.21 -10.35
N ALA A 31 -26.90 6.49 -9.59
CA ALA A 31 -26.22 6.99 -8.40
C ALA A 31 -24.82 7.53 -8.76
N TYR A 32 -23.89 7.46 -7.80
CA TYR A 32 -22.52 7.94 -7.89
C TYR A 32 -21.79 7.47 -9.17
N ASN A 33 -21.63 8.37 -10.14
CA ASN A 33 -20.94 8.07 -11.41
C ASN A 33 -19.89 9.16 -11.74
N PRO A 34 -18.59 8.82 -11.81
CA PRO A 34 -18.02 7.51 -11.51
C PRO A 34 -17.99 7.23 -10.00
N LEU A 35 -17.85 5.95 -9.65
CA LEU A 35 -17.40 5.53 -8.33
C LEU A 35 -15.88 5.29 -8.38
N PHE A 36 -15.13 6.00 -7.56
CA PHE A 36 -13.67 5.85 -7.45
C PHE A 36 -13.31 5.27 -6.09
N VAL A 37 -12.81 4.03 -6.09
CA VAL A 37 -12.41 3.30 -4.88
C VAL A 37 -10.90 3.25 -4.79
N TYR A 38 -10.30 3.76 -3.72
CA TYR A 38 -8.85 3.65 -3.54
C TYR A 38 -8.43 3.04 -2.21
N GLY A 39 -7.18 2.60 -2.13
CA GLY A 39 -6.63 2.00 -0.92
C GLY A 39 -5.37 1.21 -1.23
N GLY A 40 -4.57 0.88 -0.20
CA GLY A 40 -3.35 0.11 -0.35
C GLY A 40 -3.50 -1.24 -1.08
N ALA A 41 -2.37 -1.85 -1.42
CA ALA A 41 -2.35 -3.17 -2.05
C ALA A 41 -3.05 -4.21 -1.17
N GLY A 42 -3.84 -5.08 -1.80
CA GLY A 42 -4.48 -6.20 -1.12
C GLY A 42 -5.55 -5.84 -0.09
N LEU A 43 -6.18 -4.66 -0.15
CA LEU A 43 -7.29 -4.27 0.73
C LEU A 43 -8.70 -4.65 0.22
N GLY A 44 -8.81 -5.31 -0.94
CA GLY A 44 -10.10 -5.76 -1.46
C GLY A 44 -10.74 -4.90 -2.55
N LYS A 45 -10.00 -3.94 -3.14
CA LYS A 45 -10.47 -3.12 -4.28
C LYS A 45 -11.00 -3.97 -5.44
N THR A 46 -10.16 -4.88 -5.95
CA THR A 46 -10.53 -5.83 -7.02
C THR A 46 -11.74 -6.69 -6.62
N HIS A 47 -11.84 -7.11 -5.35
CA HIS A 47 -12.99 -7.87 -4.85
C HIS A 47 -14.27 -7.04 -5.00
N LEU A 48 -14.29 -5.79 -4.53
CA LEU A 48 -15.45 -4.92 -4.66
C LEU A 48 -15.83 -4.68 -6.13
N LEU A 49 -14.87 -4.37 -7.00
CA LEU A 49 -15.14 -4.18 -8.43
C LEU A 49 -15.79 -5.43 -9.04
N GLN A 50 -15.24 -6.61 -8.77
CA GLN A 50 -15.78 -7.88 -9.26
C GLN A 50 -17.15 -8.21 -8.66
N ALA A 51 -17.37 -7.86 -7.39
CA ALA A 51 -18.66 -8.02 -6.72
C ALA A 51 -19.76 -7.17 -7.38
N ILE A 52 -19.47 -5.90 -7.70
CA ILE A 52 -20.38 -5.03 -8.47
C ILE A 52 -20.74 -5.69 -9.81
N GLY A 53 -19.73 -6.05 -10.60
CA GLY A 53 -19.96 -6.64 -11.93
C GLY A 53 -20.67 -7.99 -11.89
N ARG A 54 -20.52 -8.75 -10.80
CA ARG A 54 -21.26 -9.99 -10.60
C ARG A 54 -22.71 -9.71 -10.23
N TYR A 55 -22.96 -8.87 -9.24
CA TYR A 55 -24.31 -8.49 -8.81
C TYR A 55 -25.12 -7.96 -9.99
N VAL A 56 -24.53 -7.06 -10.78
CA VAL A 56 -25.19 -6.48 -11.96
C VAL A 56 -25.50 -7.54 -13.02
N ARG A 57 -24.63 -8.51 -13.27
CA ARG A 57 -24.93 -9.60 -14.22
C ARG A 57 -26.02 -10.54 -13.72
N GLU A 58 -26.11 -10.77 -12.42
CA GLU A 58 -27.11 -11.65 -11.81
C GLU A 58 -28.49 -10.97 -11.72
N CYS A 59 -28.54 -9.69 -11.32
CA CYS A 59 -29.78 -8.94 -11.12
C CYS A 59 -30.25 -8.15 -12.35
N HIS A 60 -29.35 -7.79 -13.25
CA HIS A 60 -29.62 -7.00 -14.45
C HIS A 60 -29.01 -7.65 -15.72
N PRO A 61 -29.52 -8.81 -16.16
CA PRO A 61 -28.90 -9.60 -17.25
C PRO A 61 -28.83 -8.89 -18.61
N GLY A 62 -29.57 -7.78 -18.79
CA GLY A 62 -29.50 -6.94 -19.99
C GLY A 62 -28.36 -5.91 -20.01
N ILE A 63 -27.63 -5.71 -18.90
CA ILE A 63 -26.55 -4.72 -18.79
C ILE A 63 -25.23 -5.35 -19.26
N VAL A 64 -24.61 -4.75 -20.29
CA VAL A 64 -23.31 -5.17 -20.81
C VAL A 64 -22.20 -4.74 -19.84
N THR A 65 -21.74 -5.67 -19.02
CA THR A 65 -20.68 -5.43 -18.03
C THR A 65 -19.29 -5.75 -18.59
N ARG A 66 -18.35 -4.80 -18.46
CA ARG A 66 -16.94 -4.98 -18.83
C ARG A 66 -16.04 -4.72 -17.63
N TYR A 67 -15.29 -5.74 -17.21
CA TYR A 67 -14.15 -5.59 -16.33
C TYR A 67 -12.85 -5.58 -17.13
N VAL A 68 -11.92 -4.70 -16.77
CA VAL A 68 -10.61 -4.60 -17.40
C VAL A 68 -9.61 -3.98 -16.42
N SER A 69 -8.35 -4.45 -16.42
CA SER A 69 -7.27 -3.73 -15.75
C SER A 69 -6.69 -2.66 -16.67
N THR A 70 -6.13 -1.60 -16.09
CA THR A 70 -5.48 -0.54 -16.87
C THR A 70 -4.39 -1.06 -17.81
N GLU A 71 -3.60 -2.03 -17.37
CA GLU A 71 -2.59 -2.68 -18.22
C GLU A 71 -3.21 -3.43 -19.41
N GLN A 72 -4.31 -4.16 -19.18
CA GLN A 72 -5.01 -4.86 -20.26
C GLN A 72 -5.61 -3.87 -21.26
N PHE A 73 -6.24 -2.79 -20.78
CA PHE A 73 -6.76 -1.73 -21.63
C PHE A 73 -5.66 -1.11 -22.51
N MET A 74 -4.51 -0.80 -21.90
CA MET A 74 -3.33 -0.29 -22.62
C MET A 74 -2.85 -1.28 -23.69
N ASN A 75 -2.68 -2.56 -23.34
CA ASN A 75 -2.19 -3.58 -24.27
C ASN A 75 -3.18 -3.80 -25.43
N GLU A 76 -4.48 -3.85 -25.15
CA GLU A 76 -5.52 -3.95 -26.18
C GLU A 76 -5.54 -2.71 -27.10
N PHE A 77 -5.32 -1.51 -26.56
CA PHE A 77 -5.20 -0.28 -27.35
C PHE A 77 -3.98 -0.30 -28.27
N ILE A 78 -2.81 -0.68 -27.75
CA ILE A 78 -1.57 -0.78 -28.53
C ILE A 78 -1.74 -1.80 -29.67
N LEU A 79 -2.32 -2.96 -29.38
CA LEU A 79 -2.60 -3.99 -30.39
C LEU A 79 -3.57 -3.48 -31.46
N ALA A 80 -4.61 -2.74 -31.06
CA ALA A 80 -5.58 -2.17 -32.00
C ALA A 80 -4.94 -1.11 -32.91
N LEU A 81 -4.00 -0.31 -32.41
CA LEU A 81 -3.22 0.63 -33.22
C LEU A 81 -2.35 -0.13 -34.24
N GLN A 82 -1.63 -1.16 -33.81
CA GLN A 82 -0.76 -1.97 -34.67
C GLN A 82 -1.53 -2.69 -35.77
N ARG A 83 -2.70 -3.25 -35.43
CA ARG A 83 -3.55 -4.00 -36.36
C ARG A 83 -4.51 -3.13 -37.16
N ARG A 84 -4.55 -1.82 -36.90
CA ARG A 84 -5.50 -0.85 -37.49
C ARG A 84 -6.97 -1.21 -37.22
N THR A 85 -7.25 -1.77 -36.04
CA THR A 85 -8.59 -2.20 -35.60
C THR A 85 -9.14 -1.34 -34.45
N ILE A 86 -8.81 -0.03 -34.45
CA ILE A 86 -9.31 0.93 -33.45
C ILE A 86 -10.86 0.98 -33.35
N PRO A 87 -11.62 0.90 -34.46
CA PRO A 87 -13.08 0.84 -34.36
C PRO A 87 -13.60 -0.34 -33.51
N ASP A 88 -12.93 -1.49 -33.56
CA ASP A 88 -13.31 -2.67 -32.77
C ASP A 88 -12.98 -2.48 -31.29
N PHE A 89 -11.84 -1.85 -30.99
CA PHE A 89 -11.48 -1.43 -29.64
C PHE A 89 -12.54 -0.47 -29.07
N HIS A 90 -12.92 0.57 -29.81
CA HIS A 90 -13.98 1.49 -29.38
C HIS A 90 -15.30 0.76 -29.14
N ARG A 91 -15.74 -0.10 -30.07
CA ARG A 91 -16.99 -0.87 -29.90
C ARG A 91 -16.93 -1.75 -28.65
N ARG A 92 -15.80 -2.39 -28.39
CA ARG A 92 -15.58 -3.29 -27.26
C ARG A 92 -15.72 -2.61 -25.89
N TYR A 93 -15.27 -1.36 -25.76
CA TYR A 93 -15.30 -0.62 -24.49
C TYR A 93 -16.46 0.37 -24.39
N ARG A 94 -16.82 1.05 -25.48
CA ARG A 94 -17.87 2.09 -25.50
C ARG A 94 -19.30 1.52 -25.64
N ALA A 95 -19.45 0.22 -25.87
CA ALA A 95 -20.75 -0.47 -25.82
C ALA A 95 -21.07 -1.06 -24.43
N ALA A 96 -20.21 -0.84 -23.43
CA ALA A 96 -20.45 -1.34 -22.08
C ALA A 96 -21.39 -0.41 -21.30
N ASP A 97 -22.44 -0.96 -20.70
CA ASP A 97 -23.34 -0.25 -19.78
C ASP A 97 -22.74 -0.07 -18.38
N LEU A 98 -21.81 -0.96 -18.02
CA LEU A 98 -20.99 -0.89 -16.82
C LEU A 98 -19.52 -1.15 -17.17
N LEU A 99 -18.66 -0.15 -16.97
CA LEU A 99 -17.21 -0.27 -17.10
C LEU A 99 -16.55 -0.29 -15.72
N LEU A 100 -15.87 -1.39 -15.41
CA LEU A 100 -15.07 -1.58 -14.20
C LEU A 100 -13.59 -1.55 -14.59
N MET A 101 -12.90 -0.46 -14.22
CA MET A 101 -11.50 -0.21 -14.53
C MET A 101 -10.64 -0.39 -13.28
N ASP A 102 -9.85 -1.47 -13.22
CA ASP A 102 -9.02 -1.79 -12.06
C ASP A 102 -7.61 -1.18 -12.20
N ASP A 103 -7.05 -0.72 -11.07
CA ASP A 103 -5.69 -0.19 -10.94
C ASP A 103 -5.35 0.96 -11.92
N ILE A 104 -6.12 2.05 -11.86
CA ILE A 104 -5.97 3.23 -12.74
C ILE A 104 -4.61 3.94 -12.63
N GLN A 105 -3.86 3.71 -11.54
CA GLN A 105 -2.50 4.22 -11.36
C GLN A 105 -1.53 3.74 -12.45
N PHE A 106 -1.82 2.67 -13.18
CA PHE A 106 -0.95 2.26 -14.30
C PHE A 106 -1.07 3.16 -15.54
N LEU A 107 -1.93 4.18 -15.52
CA LEU A 107 -1.94 5.25 -16.52
C LEU A 107 -0.79 6.25 -16.33
N GLU A 108 -0.09 6.23 -15.20
CA GLU A 108 1.07 7.10 -14.94
C GLU A 108 2.11 6.98 -16.08
N GLY A 109 2.45 8.12 -16.69
CA GLY A 109 3.38 8.22 -17.80
C GLY A 109 2.89 7.65 -19.14
N LYS A 110 1.60 7.27 -19.26
CA LYS A 110 1.01 6.68 -20.48
C LYS A 110 0.09 7.65 -21.21
N GLU A 111 0.62 8.78 -21.68
CA GLU A 111 -0.14 9.89 -22.28
C GLU A 111 -1.18 9.45 -23.33
N ARG A 112 -0.77 8.65 -24.34
CA ARG A 112 -1.69 8.17 -25.38
C ARG A 112 -2.82 7.29 -24.83
N THR A 113 -2.53 6.50 -23.80
CA THR A 113 -3.54 5.64 -23.15
C THR A 113 -4.47 6.48 -22.27
N GLN A 114 -3.94 7.52 -21.61
CA GLN A 114 -4.76 8.49 -20.86
C GLN A 114 -5.73 9.21 -21.78
N GLU A 115 -5.28 9.65 -22.95
CA GLU A 115 -6.13 10.29 -23.96
C GLU A 115 -7.26 9.36 -24.44
N GLU A 116 -6.93 8.12 -24.82
CA GLU A 116 -7.95 7.15 -25.25
C GLU A 116 -8.94 6.80 -24.13
N PHE A 117 -8.44 6.65 -22.90
CA PHE A 117 -9.30 6.43 -21.74
C PHE A 117 -10.20 7.64 -21.48
N PHE A 118 -9.71 8.88 -21.61
CA PHE A 118 -10.52 10.08 -21.49
C PHE A 118 -11.66 10.11 -22.51
N HIS A 119 -11.41 9.75 -23.77
CA HIS A 119 -12.45 9.66 -24.79
C HIS A 119 -13.47 8.55 -24.49
N THR A 120 -13.01 7.38 -24.06
CA THR A 120 -13.88 6.27 -23.66
C THR A 120 -14.74 6.64 -22.46
N PHE A 121 -14.15 7.29 -21.46
CA PHE A 121 -14.86 7.79 -20.29
C PHE A 121 -15.96 8.80 -20.67
N ASN A 122 -15.67 9.76 -21.54
CA ASN A 122 -16.65 10.74 -22.03
C ASN A 122 -17.81 10.10 -22.80
N ALA A 123 -17.52 9.06 -23.59
CA ALA A 123 -18.53 8.37 -24.36
C ALA A 123 -19.53 7.60 -23.47
N LEU A 124 -19.06 7.09 -22.33
CA LEU A 124 -19.85 6.26 -21.42
C LEU A 124 -20.54 7.05 -20.33
N HIS A 125 -19.83 7.97 -19.67
CA HIS A 125 -20.26 8.61 -18.43
C HIS A 125 -21.69 9.20 -18.42
N PRO A 126 -22.19 9.85 -19.49
CA PRO A 126 -23.53 10.46 -19.46
C PRO A 126 -24.69 9.49 -19.21
N LYS A 127 -24.52 8.19 -19.49
CA LYS A 127 -25.59 7.19 -19.40
C LYS A 127 -25.16 5.87 -18.75
N ASN A 128 -23.87 5.56 -18.77
CA ASN A 128 -23.34 4.25 -18.43
C ASN A 128 -22.47 4.38 -17.17
N GLN A 129 -22.54 3.35 -16.31
CA GLN A 129 -21.81 3.36 -15.04
C GLN A 129 -20.32 3.14 -15.25
N ILE A 130 -19.50 3.96 -14.58
CA ILE A 130 -18.06 3.77 -14.53
C ILE A 130 -17.65 3.57 -13.07
N VAL A 131 -16.88 2.51 -12.80
CA VAL A 131 -16.24 2.26 -11.50
C VAL A 131 -14.75 2.11 -11.72
N ILE A 132 -13.97 2.82 -10.91
CA ILE A 132 -12.52 2.92 -11.04
C ILE A 132 -11.90 2.51 -9.72
N SER A 133 -10.84 1.71 -9.76
CA SER A 133 -10.01 1.44 -8.59
C SER A 133 -8.63 2.08 -8.69
N SER A 134 -8.03 2.41 -7.54
CA SER A 134 -6.64 2.86 -7.48
C SER A 134 -5.92 2.48 -6.19
N ASP A 135 -4.59 2.43 -6.20
CA ASP A 135 -3.80 2.33 -4.97
C ASP A 135 -3.73 3.65 -4.17
N ARG A 136 -4.15 4.77 -4.77
CA ARG A 136 -4.04 6.12 -4.19
C ARG A 136 -5.18 7.03 -4.68
N PRO A 137 -5.48 8.15 -3.99
CA PRO A 137 -6.49 9.09 -4.48
C PRO A 137 -6.04 9.77 -5.79
N PRO A 138 -6.98 10.30 -6.60
CA PRO A 138 -6.67 10.91 -7.90
C PRO A 138 -5.52 11.92 -7.81
N LYS A 139 -5.57 12.84 -6.84
CA LYS A 139 -4.54 13.88 -6.54
C LYS A 139 -3.11 13.36 -6.39
N ARG A 140 -2.93 12.08 -6.05
CA ARG A 140 -1.61 11.46 -5.84
C ARG A 140 -1.14 10.60 -7.01
N ILE A 141 -1.92 10.49 -8.09
CA ILE A 141 -1.51 9.83 -9.32
C ILE A 141 -0.63 10.80 -10.11
N ALA A 142 0.65 10.48 -10.20
CA ALA A 142 1.65 11.33 -10.84
C ALA A 142 1.40 11.39 -12.34
N THR A 143 1.64 12.53 -13.01
CA THR A 143 1.45 12.66 -14.47
C THR A 143 0.04 12.34 -15.00
N LEU A 144 -0.97 12.19 -14.12
CA LEU A 144 -2.36 12.09 -14.53
C LEU A 144 -2.84 13.46 -15.03
N GLU A 145 -3.35 13.50 -16.25
CA GLU A 145 -3.87 14.71 -16.86
C GLU A 145 -4.98 15.33 -16.00
N GLU A 146 -4.97 16.66 -15.90
CA GLU A 146 -5.91 17.40 -15.05
C GLU A 146 -7.37 17.16 -15.46
N ARG A 147 -7.63 17.03 -16.77
CA ARG A 147 -8.97 16.70 -17.28
C ARG A 147 -9.48 15.33 -16.83
N LEU A 148 -8.61 14.34 -16.60
CA LEU A 148 -9.02 13.05 -16.03
C LEU A 148 -9.23 13.17 -14.52
N ARG A 149 -8.34 13.90 -13.84
CA ARG A 149 -8.45 14.15 -12.39
C ARG A 149 -9.79 14.77 -12.02
N THR A 150 -10.20 15.84 -12.70
CA THR A 150 -11.51 16.49 -12.50
C THR A 150 -12.67 15.51 -12.71
N ARG A 151 -12.53 14.58 -13.65
CA ARG A 151 -13.54 13.56 -13.97
C ARG A 151 -13.51 12.37 -13.02
N PHE A 152 -12.51 12.23 -12.17
CA PHE A 152 -12.57 11.29 -11.06
C PHE A 152 -13.17 11.98 -9.83
N GLU A 153 -12.88 13.27 -9.65
CA GLU A 153 -13.30 14.06 -8.48
C GLU A 153 -14.75 14.52 -8.50
N TRP A 154 -15.40 14.63 -9.66
CA TRP A 154 -16.83 14.97 -9.74
C TRP A 154 -17.79 13.83 -9.32
N GLY A 155 -17.27 12.61 -9.14
CA GLY A 155 -18.02 11.43 -8.73
C GLY A 155 -17.90 11.17 -7.22
N LEU A 156 -18.23 9.96 -6.78
CA LEU A 156 -17.95 9.58 -5.39
C LEU A 156 -16.55 8.98 -5.27
N ILE A 157 -15.75 9.56 -4.39
CA ILE A 157 -14.46 9.01 -4.00
C ILE A 157 -14.61 8.37 -2.61
N THR A 158 -14.19 7.12 -2.49
CA THR A 158 -14.15 6.38 -1.22
C THR A 158 -12.84 5.64 -1.09
N ASP A 159 -12.40 5.47 0.15
CA ASP A 159 -11.21 4.71 0.50
C ASP A 159 -11.53 3.38 1.17
N ILE A 160 -10.57 2.46 1.08
CA ILE A 160 -10.50 1.24 1.87
C ILE A 160 -9.22 1.33 2.71
N GLN A 161 -9.38 1.25 4.03
CA GLN A 161 -8.27 1.28 4.97
C GLN A 161 -7.94 -0.14 5.48
N PRO A 162 -6.71 -0.36 5.98
CA PRO A 162 -6.34 -1.61 6.63
C PRO A 162 -7.37 -2.01 7.71
N PRO A 163 -7.82 -3.28 7.73
CA PRO A 163 -8.82 -3.74 8.70
C PRO A 163 -8.29 -3.75 10.13
N ASP A 164 -9.18 -3.52 11.10
CA ASP A 164 -8.91 -3.74 12.53
C ASP A 164 -8.76 -5.24 12.86
N LEU A 165 -8.32 -5.56 14.09
CA LEU A 165 -8.06 -6.94 14.50
C LEU A 165 -9.30 -7.83 14.38
N GLU A 166 -10.46 -7.32 14.78
CA GLU A 166 -11.75 -8.02 14.70
C GLU A 166 -12.09 -8.37 13.26
N THR A 167 -11.98 -7.39 12.35
CA THR A 167 -12.22 -7.60 10.91
C THR A 167 -11.21 -8.58 10.32
N ARG A 168 -9.92 -8.54 10.72
CA ARG A 168 -8.91 -9.51 10.28
C ARG A 168 -9.23 -10.93 10.73
N LEU A 169 -9.67 -11.12 11.97
CA LEU A 169 -10.10 -12.41 12.48
C LEU A 169 -11.30 -12.95 11.69
N ALA A 170 -12.30 -12.11 11.43
CA ALA A 170 -13.47 -12.49 10.64
C ALA A 170 -13.10 -12.87 9.20
N ILE A 171 -12.14 -12.17 8.58
CA ILE A 171 -11.60 -12.54 7.27
C ILE A 171 -10.95 -13.93 7.32
N LEU A 172 -10.05 -14.16 8.29
CA LEU A 172 -9.36 -15.44 8.43
C LEU A 172 -10.33 -16.60 8.68
N GLN A 173 -11.28 -16.40 9.59
CA GLN A 173 -12.28 -17.41 9.92
C GLN A 173 -13.09 -17.78 8.69
N ARG A 174 -13.62 -16.79 7.97
CA ARG A 174 -14.38 -17.05 6.76
C ARG A 174 -13.56 -17.75 5.68
N LYS A 175 -12.29 -17.35 5.54
CA LYS A 175 -11.37 -17.96 4.59
C LYS A 175 -11.11 -19.42 4.93
N ALA A 176 -10.90 -19.74 6.21
CA ALA A 176 -10.72 -21.10 6.69
C ALA A 176 -11.97 -21.95 6.47
N GLU A 177 -13.16 -21.42 6.74
CA GLU A 177 -14.44 -22.11 6.49
C GLU A 177 -14.67 -22.39 5.00
N THR A 178 -14.43 -21.39 4.14
CA THR A 178 -14.64 -21.49 2.68
C THR A 178 -13.69 -22.49 2.04
N ASP A 179 -12.42 -22.51 2.48
CA ASP A 179 -11.39 -23.38 1.92
C ASP A 179 -11.27 -24.71 2.70
N HIS A 180 -12.16 -24.96 3.68
CA HIS A 180 -12.18 -26.14 4.55
C HIS A 180 -10.83 -26.42 5.24
N LEU A 181 -10.18 -25.36 5.73
CA LEU A 181 -8.89 -25.43 6.41
C LEU A 181 -9.09 -25.58 7.92
N PRO A 182 -8.67 -26.70 8.54
CA PRO A 182 -8.75 -26.85 9.99
C PRO A 182 -7.74 -25.90 10.65
N MET A 183 -8.22 -24.80 11.22
CA MET A 183 -7.39 -23.76 11.80
C MET A 183 -7.92 -23.39 13.20
N PRO A 184 -7.17 -23.66 14.28
CA PRO A 184 -7.55 -23.24 15.62
C PRO A 184 -7.61 -21.71 15.75
N SER A 185 -8.53 -21.21 16.58
CA SER A 185 -8.74 -19.77 16.80
C SER A 185 -7.48 -19.05 17.30
N GLU A 186 -6.67 -19.71 18.12
CA GLU A 186 -5.41 -19.17 18.64
C GLU A 186 -4.39 -18.91 17.51
N VAL A 187 -4.35 -19.79 16.51
CA VAL A 187 -3.47 -19.64 15.34
C VAL A 187 -3.97 -18.51 14.43
N MET A 188 -5.29 -18.40 14.24
CA MET A 188 -5.86 -17.24 13.52
C MET A 188 -5.57 -15.92 14.23
N SER A 189 -5.68 -15.88 15.56
CA SER A 189 -5.32 -14.71 16.36
C SER A 189 -3.83 -14.36 16.29
N PHE A 190 -2.96 -15.38 16.27
CA PHE A 190 -1.53 -15.19 16.05
C PHE A 190 -1.27 -14.54 14.68
N ILE A 191 -1.86 -15.07 13.60
CA ILE A 191 -1.70 -14.54 12.24
C ILE A 191 -2.25 -13.11 12.15
N ALA A 192 -3.47 -12.86 12.66
CA ALA A 192 -4.12 -11.55 12.61
C ALA A 192 -3.42 -10.47 13.44
N THR A 193 -2.72 -10.84 14.52
CA THR A 193 -1.91 -9.89 15.30
C THR A 193 -0.63 -9.50 14.56
N ARG A 194 -0.05 -10.43 13.80
CA ARG A 194 1.24 -10.25 13.12
C ARG A 194 1.13 -9.58 11.74
N ILE A 195 0.07 -9.84 10.99
CA ILE A 195 -0.15 -9.28 9.65
C ILE A 195 -1.29 -8.27 9.71
N GLN A 196 -0.96 -6.98 9.59
CA GLN A 196 -1.90 -5.89 9.89
C GLN A 196 -2.32 -5.06 8.66
N THR A 197 -1.51 -5.04 7.61
CA THR A 197 -1.62 -4.03 6.55
C THR A 197 -2.23 -4.57 5.24
N ASN A 198 -2.15 -5.88 4.98
CA ASN A 198 -2.49 -6.46 3.68
C ASN A 198 -3.30 -7.75 3.85
N ILE A 199 -4.53 -7.77 3.31
CA ILE A 199 -5.44 -8.92 3.43
C ILE A 199 -4.93 -10.11 2.60
N ARG A 200 -4.26 -9.87 1.47
CA ARG A 200 -3.67 -10.96 0.66
C ARG A 200 -2.55 -11.68 1.41
N GLU A 201 -1.73 -10.93 2.15
CA GLU A 201 -0.70 -11.52 3.01
C GLU A 201 -1.32 -12.30 4.17
N LEU A 202 -2.40 -11.76 4.74
CA LEU A 202 -3.15 -12.39 5.83
C LEU A 202 -3.72 -13.75 5.40
N GLU A 203 -4.43 -13.79 4.27
CA GLU A 203 -4.96 -15.03 3.69
C GLU A 203 -3.82 -15.98 3.23
N GLY A 204 -2.75 -15.42 2.67
CA GLY A 204 -1.58 -16.18 2.23
C GLY A 204 -0.88 -16.90 3.39
N ALA A 205 -0.80 -16.26 4.56
CA ALA A 205 -0.25 -16.86 5.77
C ALA A 205 -1.11 -18.02 6.27
N LEU A 206 -2.44 -17.85 6.29
CA LEU A 206 -3.39 -18.90 6.65
C LEU A 206 -3.22 -20.14 5.75
N ILE A 207 -3.21 -19.91 4.43
CA ILE A 207 -3.03 -20.99 3.44
C ILE A 207 -1.68 -21.67 3.63
N ARG A 208 -0.61 -20.91 3.86
CA ARG A 208 0.73 -21.47 4.05
C ARG A 208 0.82 -22.36 5.28
N VAL A 209 0.29 -21.93 6.42
CA VAL A 209 0.27 -22.72 7.66
C VAL A 209 -0.51 -24.01 7.46
N ALA A 210 -1.71 -23.93 6.88
CA ALA A 210 -2.53 -25.10 6.59
C ALA A 210 -1.84 -26.07 5.63
N ALA A 211 -1.24 -25.55 4.54
CA ALA A 211 -0.53 -26.36 3.56
C ALA A 211 0.68 -27.06 4.17
N TYR A 212 1.48 -26.37 4.98
CA TYR A 212 2.63 -26.97 5.66
C TYR A 212 2.20 -28.11 6.58
N ALA A 213 1.23 -27.85 7.47
CA ALA A 213 0.68 -28.85 8.39
C ALA A 213 0.17 -30.10 7.65
N SER A 214 -0.57 -29.89 6.55
CA SER A 214 -1.07 -30.99 5.72
C SER A 214 0.06 -31.79 5.06
N LEU A 215 1.11 -31.14 4.57
CA LEU A 215 2.24 -31.80 3.89
C LEU A 215 3.14 -32.56 4.87
N THR A 216 3.33 -32.05 6.08
CA THR A 216 4.13 -32.70 7.13
C THR A 216 3.31 -33.63 8.02
N ARG A 217 1.99 -33.71 7.83
CA ARG A 217 1.04 -34.44 8.68
C ARG A 217 1.17 -34.05 10.15
N SER A 218 1.36 -32.76 10.40
CA SER A 218 1.49 -32.19 11.75
C SER A 218 0.19 -31.50 12.14
N GLU A 219 -0.06 -31.41 13.45
CA GLU A 219 -1.18 -30.60 13.95
C GLU A 219 -0.90 -29.11 13.77
N VAL A 220 -1.95 -28.35 13.48
CA VAL A 220 -1.86 -26.90 13.33
C VAL A 220 -1.77 -26.25 14.72
N THR A 221 -0.56 -25.84 15.11
CA THR A 221 -0.30 -25.16 16.39
C THR A 221 0.29 -23.77 16.18
N VAL A 222 0.29 -22.95 17.24
CA VAL A 222 0.92 -21.61 17.20
C VAL A 222 2.43 -21.72 16.93
N ASP A 223 3.11 -22.73 17.50
CA ASP A 223 4.54 -22.95 17.27
C ASP A 223 4.85 -23.32 15.82
N LEU A 224 4.02 -24.18 15.21
CA LEU A 224 4.12 -24.49 13.79
C LEU A 224 3.95 -23.22 12.94
N ALA A 225 2.90 -22.44 13.23
CA ALA A 225 2.63 -21.21 12.51
C ALA A 225 3.78 -20.20 12.65
N HIS A 226 4.37 -20.09 13.85
CA HIS A 226 5.54 -19.25 14.09
C HIS A 226 6.73 -19.68 13.23
N GLY A 227 7.06 -20.98 13.21
CA GLY A 227 8.16 -21.51 12.40
C GLY A 227 7.96 -21.32 10.89
N VAL A 228 6.74 -21.58 10.40
CA VAL A 228 6.40 -21.46 8.97
C VAL A 228 6.40 -20.02 8.49
N LEU A 229 5.89 -19.11 9.31
CA LEU A 229 5.71 -17.71 8.94
C LEU A 229 6.94 -16.85 9.25
N GLN A 230 7.97 -17.37 9.91
CA GLN A 230 9.18 -16.61 10.25
C GLN A 230 9.80 -15.85 9.06
N SER A 231 9.73 -16.40 7.85
CA SER A 231 10.23 -15.76 6.62
C SER A 231 9.29 -14.70 6.02
N LEU A 232 8.01 -14.69 6.38
CA LEU A 232 7.00 -13.76 5.89
C LEU A 232 6.63 -12.67 6.87
N LEU A 233 6.68 -13.00 8.16
CA LEU A 233 6.49 -12.00 9.18
C LEU A 233 7.65 -11.02 8.99
N PRO A 234 7.38 -9.71 8.89
CA PRO A 234 8.45 -8.74 9.09
C PRO A 234 9.07 -9.15 10.41
N ASN A 235 10.32 -9.61 10.33
CA ASN A 235 10.93 -10.33 11.44
C ASN A 235 10.66 -9.46 12.69
N SER A 236 10.09 -10.01 13.76
CA SER A 236 10.12 -9.29 15.03
C SER A 236 11.57 -8.98 15.47
N ASN A 237 12.54 -9.64 14.80
CA ASN A 237 13.98 -9.40 14.76
C ASN A 237 14.51 -8.94 13.39
N GLU A 238 13.74 -8.17 12.61
CA GLU A 238 14.38 -7.34 11.58
C GLU A 238 15.13 -6.33 12.42
N ALA A 239 16.45 -6.47 12.54
CA ALA A 239 17.39 -5.41 12.24
C ALA A 239 16.83 -3.99 12.34
N ARG A 240 16.19 -3.62 13.47
CA ARG A 240 15.59 -2.31 13.59
C ARG A 240 16.77 -1.40 13.77
N VAL A 241 16.95 -0.51 12.82
CA VAL A 241 17.83 0.63 13.02
C VAL A 241 17.24 1.40 14.20
N THR A 242 17.83 1.20 15.39
CA THR A 242 17.43 1.92 16.59
C THR A 242 18.23 3.22 16.70
N PRO A 243 17.70 4.24 17.36
CA PRO A 243 18.46 5.45 17.68
C PRO A 243 19.76 5.14 18.43
N GLU A 244 19.74 4.14 19.32
CA GLU A 244 20.89 3.70 20.08
C GLU A 244 21.96 3.06 19.19
N LEU A 245 21.56 2.28 18.17
CA LEU A 245 22.46 1.75 17.16
C LEU A 245 23.06 2.86 16.29
N ILE A 246 22.26 3.83 15.87
CA ILE A 246 22.78 4.98 15.09
C ILE A 246 23.80 5.76 15.91
N ILE A 247 23.51 6.03 17.19
CA ILE A 247 24.42 6.76 18.08
C ILE A 247 25.72 5.97 18.27
N SER A 248 25.66 4.66 18.48
CA SER A 248 26.86 3.84 18.65
C SER A 248 27.71 3.77 17.39
N VAL A 249 27.09 3.61 16.22
CA VAL A 249 27.79 3.60 14.93
C VAL A 249 28.40 4.96 14.61
N ALA A 250 27.70 6.06 14.89
CA ALA A 250 28.21 7.41 14.72
C ALA A 250 29.37 7.71 15.69
N ALA A 251 29.25 7.30 16.95
CA ALA A 251 30.29 7.45 17.96
C ALA A 251 31.61 6.79 17.50
N GLU A 252 31.54 5.51 17.11
CA GLU A 252 32.70 4.78 16.61
C GLU A 252 33.27 5.38 15.31
N TYR A 253 32.42 5.82 14.39
CA TYR A 253 32.88 6.39 13.11
C TYR A 253 33.65 7.70 13.28
N PHE A 254 33.21 8.55 14.20
CA PHE A 254 33.82 9.86 14.43
C PHE A 254 34.86 9.85 15.55
N ASP A 255 35.20 8.68 16.10
CA ASP A 255 36.12 8.50 17.23
C ASP A 255 35.73 9.36 18.44
N VAL A 256 34.45 9.30 18.80
CA VAL A 256 33.87 9.97 19.98
C VAL A 256 33.01 8.97 20.76
N THR A 257 32.66 9.32 21.99
CA THR A 257 31.75 8.52 22.82
C THR A 257 30.28 8.87 22.57
N ALA A 258 29.39 7.92 22.88
CA ALA A 258 27.94 8.18 22.81
C ALA A 258 27.51 9.32 23.77
N ASP A 259 28.18 9.47 24.91
CA ASP A 259 27.89 10.52 25.88
C ASP A 259 28.39 11.89 25.41
N GLU A 260 29.50 11.95 24.69
CA GLU A 260 29.95 13.16 24.00
C GLU A 260 28.94 13.63 22.94
N LEU A 261 28.33 12.69 22.20
CA LEU A 261 27.24 13.02 21.27
C LEU A 261 25.99 13.56 21.99
N ARG A 262 25.74 13.15 23.24
CA ARG A 262 24.63 13.68 24.06
C ARG A 262 24.98 14.98 24.79
N SER A 263 26.27 15.22 25.04
CA SER A 263 26.78 16.36 25.81
C SER A 263 26.37 17.73 25.25
N PRO A 264 26.40 18.80 26.04
CA PRO A 264 26.17 20.16 25.57
C PRO A 264 27.35 20.74 24.76
N SER A 265 28.46 20.01 24.61
CA SER A 265 29.66 20.50 23.93
C SER A 265 29.37 20.91 22.48
N ARG A 266 29.98 22.04 22.10
CA ARG A 266 29.80 22.72 20.80
C ARG A 266 31.07 22.69 19.94
N THR A 267 32.03 21.84 20.25
CA THR A 267 33.22 21.67 19.39
C THR A 267 32.79 21.22 18.00
N ARG A 268 33.41 21.81 16.97
CA ARG A 268 32.98 21.63 15.58
C ARG A 268 32.93 20.16 15.11
N PRO A 269 33.90 19.29 15.43
CA PRO A 269 33.83 17.87 15.07
C PRO A 269 32.61 17.16 15.67
N LEU A 270 32.36 17.39 16.96
CA LEU A 270 31.30 16.76 17.73
C LEU A 270 29.90 17.29 17.36
N VAL A 271 29.80 18.56 16.99
CA VAL A 271 28.58 19.13 16.39
C VAL A 271 28.27 18.46 15.06
N ASN A 272 29.25 18.28 14.17
CA ASN A 272 29.05 17.64 12.88
C ASN A 272 28.61 16.17 13.05
N ALA A 273 29.33 15.41 13.90
CA ALA A 273 29.00 14.02 14.21
C ALA A 273 27.55 13.88 14.71
N ARG A 274 27.15 14.75 15.65
CA ARG A 274 25.78 14.79 16.18
C ARG A 274 24.74 15.15 15.13
N GLN A 275 25.02 16.15 14.28
CA GLN A 275 24.09 16.57 13.23
C GLN A 275 23.83 15.45 12.23
N ILE A 276 24.88 14.71 11.84
CA ILE A 276 24.77 13.54 10.97
C ILE A 276 23.98 12.43 11.67
N ALA A 277 24.25 12.13 12.94
CA ALA A 277 23.50 11.13 13.69
C ALA A 277 22.00 11.48 13.82
N MET A 278 21.65 12.75 14.09
CA MET A 278 20.26 13.21 14.11
C MET A 278 19.57 13.08 12.76
N TYR A 279 20.29 13.42 11.68
CA TYR A 279 19.79 13.23 10.32
C TYR A 279 19.50 11.75 10.03
N LEU A 280 20.41 10.85 10.39
CA LEU A 280 20.19 9.41 10.22
C LEU A 280 19.03 8.90 11.06
N CYS A 281 18.85 9.37 12.31
CA CYS A 281 17.67 9.04 13.10
C CYS A 281 16.38 9.48 12.40
N ARG A 282 16.39 10.64 11.74
CA ARG A 282 15.22 11.14 11.01
C ARG A 282 14.89 10.33 9.76
N GLU A 283 15.91 9.87 9.03
CA GLU A 283 15.75 9.16 7.76
C GLU A 283 15.57 7.64 7.92
N LEU A 284 16.12 7.04 8.99
CA LEU A 284 16.16 5.58 9.18
C LEU A 284 15.27 5.07 10.31
N THR A 285 14.56 5.95 11.02
CA THR A 285 13.65 5.58 12.12
C THR A 285 12.32 6.35 12.03
N ASP A 286 11.28 5.82 12.68
CA ASP A 286 9.95 6.45 12.76
C ASP A 286 9.83 7.48 13.91
N LEU A 287 10.95 7.95 14.48
CA LEU A 287 10.91 8.90 15.58
C LEU A 287 10.42 10.29 15.13
N SER A 288 9.59 10.91 15.98
CA SER A 288 9.25 12.32 15.87
C SER A 288 10.44 13.21 16.26
N LEU A 289 10.48 14.44 15.75
CA LEU A 289 11.57 15.40 16.01
C LEU A 289 11.83 15.63 17.51
N PRO A 290 10.80 15.75 18.40
CA PRO A 290 11.03 15.85 19.83
C PRO A 290 11.71 14.59 20.40
N LYS A 291 11.26 13.39 20.01
CA LYS A 291 11.85 12.13 20.48
C LYS A 291 13.29 11.95 20.03
N ILE A 292 13.64 12.44 18.84
CA ILE A 292 15.04 12.49 18.39
C ILE A 292 15.84 13.42 19.31
N GLY A 293 15.32 14.62 19.58
CA GLY A 293 15.92 15.59 20.50
C GLY A 293 16.25 15.01 21.88
N ASP A 294 15.31 14.25 22.47
CA ASP A 294 15.48 13.57 23.75
C ASP A 294 16.67 12.60 23.75
N ARG A 295 16.88 11.87 22.66
CA ARG A 295 18.00 10.90 22.51
C ARG A 295 19.36 11.55 22.44
N PHE A 296 19.42 12.84 22.11
CA PHE A 296 20.63 13.65 22.08
C PHE A 296 20.63 14.67 23.22
N GLY A 297 20.34 14.24 24.45
CA GLY A 297 20.48 15.08 25.65
C GLY A 297 19.40 16.16 25.81
N GLY A 298 18.15 15.85 25.47
CA GLY A 298 17.01 16.75 25.70
C GLY A 298 17.00 18.00 24.81
N ARG A 299 17.48 17.89 23.57
CA ARG A 299 17.54 19.02 22.64
C ARG A 299 16.16 19.33 22.06
N ASP A 300 15.88 20.61 21.88
CA ASP A 300 14.61 21.05 21.29
C ASP A 300 14.45 20.56 19.84
N HIS A 301 13.21 20.30 19.44
CA HIS A 301 12.84 19.84 18.10
C HIS A 301 13.39 20.76 16.98
N SER A 302 13.47 22.08 17.21
CA SER A 302 14.04 23.04 16.26
C SER A 302 15.53 22.78 15.99
N THR A 303 16.27 22.28 16.98
CA THR A 303 17.69 21.89 16.83
C THR A 303 17.81 20.71 15.88
N VAL A 304 16.89 19.74 15.97
CA VAL A 304 16.84 18.58 15.08
C VAL A 304 16.52 19.01 13.65
N VAL A 305 15.53 19.91 13.47
CA VAL A 305 15.19 20.50 12.16
C VAL A 305 16.39 21.21 11.54
N HIS A 306 17.08 22.05 12.33
CA HIS A 306 18.26 22.76 11.86
C HIS A 306 19.37 21.78 11.45
N ALA A 307 19.63 20.75 12.27
CA ALA A 307 20.62 19.72 11.98
C ALA A 307 20.31 18.98 10.67
N THR A 308 19.07 18.52 10.48
CA THR A 308 18.67 17.77 9.28
C THR A 308 18.76 18.61 8.02
N ASN A 309 18.34 19.88 8.08
CA ASN A 309 18.41 20.79 6.94
C ASN A 309 19.86 21.11 6.57
N LYS A 310 20.72 21.33 7.56
CA LYS A 310 22.15 21.59 7.35
C LYS A 310 22.86 20.39 6.72
N VAL A 311 22.60 19.17 7.19
CA VAL A 311 23.19 17.95 6.59
C VAL A 311 22.76 17.83 5.12
N ARG A 312 21.46 17.99 4.82
CA ARG A 312 20.95 17.94 3.44
C ARG A 312 21.62 18.98 2.52
N ALA A 313 21.85 20.19 3.02
CA ALA A 313 22.55 21.23 2.27
C ALA A 313 24.02 20.88 2.06
N GLN A 314 24.74 20.46 3.11
CA GLN A 314 26.17 20.14 3.02
C GLN A 314 26.45 18.92 2.12
N MET A 315 25.57 17.91 2.08
CA MET A 315 25.70 16.77 1.16
C MET A 315 25.63 17.17 -0.32
N ARG A 316 25.02 18.31 -0.66
CA ARG A 316 24.98 18.84 -2.04
C ARG A 316 26.23 19.62 -2.40
N GLU A 317 26.86 20.25 -1.42
CA GLU A 317 28.00 21.15 -1.61
C GLU A 317 29.36 20.45 -1.44
N LYS A 318 29.43 19.41 -0.60
CA LYS A 318 30.68 18.77 -0.18
C LYS A 318 30.58 17.26 -0.29
N GLU A 319 31.42 16.70 -1.14
CA GLU A 319 31.55 15.25 -1.33
C GLU A 319 31.84 14.52 -0.01
N THR A 320 32.68 15.11 0.85
CA THR A 320 33.02 14.53 2.17
C THR A 320 31.80 14.27 3.05
N TRP A 321 30.81 15.17 3.07
CA TRP A 321 29.58 14.96 3.85
C TRP A 321 28.70 13.87 3.25
N TYR A 322 28.63 13.81 1.92
CA TYR A 322 27.89 12.77 1.22
C TYR A 322 28.48 11.39 1.50
N GLU A 323 29.80 11.24 1.42
CA GLU A 323 30.51 10.00 1.71
C GLU A 323 30.31 9.54 3.15
N GLN A 324 30.47 10.45 4.13
CA GLN A 324 30.26 10.16 5.55
C GLN A 324 28.84 9.65 5.84
N VAL A 325 27.81 10.32 5.29
CA VAL A 325 26.41 9.90 5.46
C VAL A 325 26.15 8.55 4.78
N ARG A 326 26.67 8.35 3.56
CA ARG A 326 26.52 7.09 2.81
C ARG A 326 27.14 5.92 3.58
N GLU A 327 28.36 6.11 4.07
CA GLU A 327 29.12 5.09 4.79
C GLU A 327 28.46 4.74 6.13
N LEU A 328 28.09 5.74 6.92
CA LEU A 328 27.36 5.53 8.18
C LEU A 328 26.02 4.84 7.96
N THR A 329 25.29 5.19 6.89
CA THR A 329 24.03 4.53 6.54
C THR A 329 24.27 3.05 6.22
N ALA A 330 25.30 2.73 5.43
CA ALA A 330 25.65 1.36 5.09
C ALA A 330 26.06 0.54 6.33
N ARG A 331 26.95 1.09 7.18
CA ARG A 331 27.38 0.45 8.43
C ARG A 331 26.22 0.21 9.39
N THR A 332 25.32 1.18 9.53
CA THR A 332 24.13 1.08 10.37
C THR A 332 23.21 -0.04 9.89
N LYS A 333 22.90 -0.08 8.59
CA LYS A 333 22.07 -1.15 8.00
C LYS A 333 22.73 -2.53 8.12
N GLN A 334 24.04 -2.60 7.91
CA GLN A 334 24.80 -3.85 8.04
C GLN A 334 24.82 -4.37 9.49
N ARG A 335 25.04 -3.50 10.49
CA ARG A 335 24.99 -3.93 11.89
C ARG A 335 23.60 -4.31 12.33
N ALA A 336 22.58 -3.57 11.87
CA ALA A 336 21.20 -3.93 12.12
C ALA A 336 20.93 -5.35 11.57
N SER A 337 21.38 -5.69 10.35
CA SER A 337 21.18 -7.03 9.77
C SER A 337 21.88 -8.19 10.47
N ARG A 338 22.80 -7.93 11.42
CA ARG A 338 23.61 -8.95 12.11
C ARG A 338 23.18 -9.23 13.55
N GLY A 339 22.31 -8.39 14.14
CA GLY A 339 21.84 -8.49 15.53
C GLY A 339 20.34 -8.66 15.60
#